data_AF-C0BNL6-F1
#
_entry.id   AF-C0BNL6-F1
#
_cell.length_a   1.000
_cell.length_b   1.000
_cell.length_c   1.000
_cell.angle_alpha   90.00
_cell.angle_beta   90.00
_cell.angle_gamma   90.00
#
_symmetry.space_group_name_H-M   'P 1'
#
loop_
_entity.id
_entity.type
_entity.pdbx_description
1 polymer ?
#
loop_
_entity_poly.entity_id
_entity_poly.type
_entity_poly.pdbx_seq_one_letter_code
_entity_poly.pdbx_strand_id
1 'polypeptide(L)'
;MDTFLFYLDLGLNHVLDPNGYDHVLFLAALALPFALKKIKSAVLLASVFTLTHCISLVLSVYGIAKVYAPLIEFLIPLSILLLLGLNIKNALQNKGPKTGVIAYGATALFGLIHGFGFSNYFKMLLEGQEAKNSALLGFAAGIEVAQLAVLSTVMLASALFILIFKIQRPRWVIVFSSALVLVTLPLTYKSLEALLDALK
;
A
#
# COMPACT_ATOMS: atom_id res chain seq x y z
N MET A 1 -17.67 -19.57 12.04
CA MET A 1 -17.14 -18.20 12.19
C MET A 1 -17.95 -17.31 11.25
N ASP A 2 -18.40 -16.15 11.69
CA ASP A 2 -19.14 -15.24 10.81
C ASP A 2 -18.28 -14.92 9.59
N THR A 3 -18.85 -15.00 8.38
CA THR A 3 -18.14 -14.72 7.11
C THR A 3 -17.37 -13.41 7.21
N PHE A 4 -18.01 -12.36 7.73
CA PHE A 4 -17.38 -11.07 7.94
C PHE A 4 -16.09 -11.15 8.78
N LEU A 5 -16.11 -11.84 9.93
CA LEU A 5 -14.96 -11.93 10.84
C LEU A 5 -13.81 -12.74 10.23
N PHE A 6 -14.12 -13.81 9.48
CA PHE A 6 -13.10 -14.57 8.75
C PHE A 6 -12.39 -13.69 7.72
N TYR A 7 -13.15 -12.94 6.91
CA TYR A 7 -12.55 -12.08 5.90
C TYR A 7 -11.89 -10.83 6.49
N LEU A 8 -12.32 -10.35 7.65
CA LEU A 8 -11.62 -9.31 8.40
C LEU A 8 -10.23 -9.77 8.81
N ASP A 9 -10.12 -10.96 9.41
CA ASP A 9 -8.82 -11.54 9.77
C ASP A 9 -7.95 -11.77 8.52
N LEU A 10 -8.55 -12.27 7.43
CA LEU A 10 -7.84 -12.42 6.15
C LEU A 10 -7.32 -11.09 5.60
N GLY A 11 -8.12 -10.02 5.66
CA GLY A 11 -7.71 -8.68 5.21
C GLY A 11 -6.59 -8.09 6.06
N LEU A 12 -6.62 -8.35 7.38
CA LEU A 12 -5.55 -7.95 8.29
C LEU A 12 -4.25 -8.69 7.99
N ASN A 13 -4.33 -10.02 7.85
CA ASN A 13 -3.18 -10.86 7.53
C ASN A 13 -2.63 -10.61 6.13
N HIS A 14 -3.47 -10.19 5.17
CA HIS A 14 -3.04 -9.79 3.83
C HIS A 14 -2.09 -8.58 3.86
N VAL A 15 -2.42 -7.55 4.66
CA VAL A 15 -1.59 -6.35 4.76
C VAL A 15 -0.33 -6.59 5.59
N LEU A 16 -0.42 -7.46 6.60
CA LEU A 16 0.65 -7.73 7.57
C LEU A 16 1.49 -8.98 7.23
N ASP A 17 1.31 -9.59 6.06
CA ASP A 17 2.04 -10.79 5.65
C ASP A 17 3.56 -10.50 5.56
N PRO A 18 4.40 -11.19 6.35
CA PRO A 18 5.85 -11.05 6.26
C PRO A 18 6.43 -11.46 4.90
N ASN A 19 5.73 -12.31 4.14
CA ASN A 19 6.14 -12.76 2.81
C ASN A 19 5.68 -11.79 1.69
N GLY A 20 4.65 -10.99 1.95
CA GLY A 20 4.05 -10.00 1.06
C GLY A 20 4.11 -8.58 1.66
N TYR A 21 5.32 -8.15 2.02
CA TYR A 21 5.54 -6.92 2.80
C TYR A 21 5.48 -5.63 1.96
N ASP A 22 5.08 -5.71 0.68
CA ASP A 22 4.91 -4.59 -0.23
C ASP A 22 3.83 -3.59 0.23
N HIS A 23 2.77 -4.06 0.89
CA HIS A 23 1.78 -3.18 1.53
C HIS A 23 2.41 -2.34 2.65
N VAL A 24 3.18 -2.99 3.53
CA VAL A 24 3.86 -2.31 4.64
C VAL A 24 4.89 -1.31 4.11
N LEU A 25 5.64 -1.66 3.05
CA LEU A 25 6.57 -0.74 2.38
C LEU A 25 5.86 0.47 1.80
N PHE A 26 4.74 0.26 1.10
CA PHE A 26 3.93 1.34 0.55
C PHE A 26 3.40 2.26 1.65
N LEU A 27 2.81 1.70 2.70
CA LEU A 27 2.25 2.46 3.82
C LEU A 27 3.34 3.22 4.59
N ALA A 28 4.52 2.62 4.76
CA ALA A 28 5.68 3.30 5.34
C ALA A 28 6.12 4.47 4.45
N ALA A 29 6.24 4.27 3.13
CA ALA A 29 6.57 5.31 2.17
C ALA A 29 5.51 6.44 2.16
N LEU A 30 4.23 6.11 2.26
CA LEU A 30 3.14 7.08 2.32
C LEU A 30 3.16 7.89 3.62
N ALA A 31 3.38 7.25 4.76
CA ALA A 31 3.26 7.86 6.08
C ALA A 31 4.49 8.68 6.49
N LEU A 32 5.69 8.27 6.07
CA LEU A 32 6.98 8.86 6.47
C LEU A 32 7.05 10.41 6.34
N PRO A 33 6.54 11.03 5.26
CA PRO A 33 6.60 12.48 5.10
C PRO A 33 5.58 13.25 5.97
N PHE A 34 4.63 12.58 6.63
CA PHE A 34 3.57 13.21 7.43
C PHE A 34 3.91 13.32 8.90
N ALA A 35 3.70 14.50 9.49
CA ALA A 35 3.85 14.73 10.93
C ALA A 35 2.57 14.34 11.66
N LEU A 36 2.65 14.05 12.96
CA LEU A 36 1.47 13.70 13.76
C LEU A 36 0.34 14.76 13.66
N LYS A 37 0.70 16.04 13.56
CA LYS A 37 -0.26 17.15 13.32
C LYS A 37 -1.06 17.02 12.01
N LYS A 38 -0.61 16.19 11.07
CA LYS A 38 -1.22 15.95 9.75
C LYS A 38 -1.76 14.51 9.60
N ILE A 39 -2.00 13.80 10.72
CA ILE A 39 -2.52 12.43 10.69
C ILE A 39 -3.82 12.30 9.89
N LYS A 40 -4.72 13.28 9.96
CA LYS A 40 -5.98 13.28 9.20
C LYS A 40 -5.73 13.19 7.68
N SER A 41 -4.71 13.87 7.18
CA SER A 41 -4.37 13.83 5.75
C SER A 41 -3.74 12.49 5.35
N ALA A 42 -2.93 11.90 6.22
CA ALA A 42 -2.34 10.59 5.99
C ALA A 42 -3.40 9.48 5.99
N VAL A 43 -4.30 9.51 6.98
CA VAL A 43 -5.46 8.60 7.08
C VAL A 43 -6.34 8.71 5.85
N LEU A 44 -6.66 9.93 5.40
CA LEU A 44 -7.49 10.10 4.21
C LEU A 44 -6.84 9.51 2.94
N LEU A 45 -5.53 9.67 2.76
CA LEU A 45 -4.81 9.01 1.65
C LEU A 45 -4.85 7.49 1.78
N ALA A 46 -4.64 6.96 2.98
CA ALA A 46 -4.71 5.53 3.26
C ALA A 46 -6.11 4.97 2.97
N SER A 47 -7.19 5.65 3.39
CA SER A 47 -8.55 5.23 3.08
C SER A 47 -8.87 5.33 1.59
N VAL A 48 -8.32 6.29 0.85
CA VAL A 48 -8.42 6.34 -0.62
C VAL A 48 -7.73 5.13 -1.26
N PHE A 49 -6.55 4.74 -0.76
CA PHE A 49 -5.86 3.52 -1.19
C PHE A 49 -6.74 2.29 -0.94
N THR A 50 -7.25 2.13 0.27
CA THR A 50 -8.10 0.97 0.64
C THR A 50 -9.37 0.91 -0.21
N LEU A 51 -10.05 2.04 -0.41
CA LEU A 51 -11.24 2.11 -1.25
C LEU A 51 -10.95 1.62 -2.68
N THR A 52 -9.89 2.15 -3.30
CA THR A 52 -9.54 1.83 -4.68
C THR A 52 -8.96 0.42 -4.85
N HIS A 53 -8.23 -0.07 -3.85
CA HIS A 53 -7.85 -1.47 -3.75
C HIS A 53 -9.06 -2.41 -3.73
N CYS A 54 -10.05 -2.11 -2.89
CA CYS A 54 -11.27 -2.90 -2.82
C CYS A 54 -12.07 -2.85 -4.13
N ILE A 55 -12.06 -1.72 -4.84
CA ILE A 55 -12.66 -1.61 -6.18
C ILE A 55 -12.02 -2.63 -7.14
N SER A 56 -10.69 -2.78 -7.17
CA SER A 56 -10.03 -3.80 -8.01
C SER A 56 -10.46 -5.23 -7.67
N LEU A 57 -10.62 -5.54 -6.39
CA LEU A 57 -11.11 -6.85 -5.94
C LEU A 57 -12.54 -7.09 -6.41
N VAL A 58 -13.44 -6.12 -6.23
CA VAL A 58 -14.83 -6.19 -6.71
C VAL A 58 -14.84 -6.44 -8.22
N LEU A 59 -14.08 -5.64 -8.98
CA LEU A 59 -14.02 -5.77 -10.43
C LEU A 59 -13.56 -7.17 -10.88
N SER A 60 -12.62 -7.79 -10.17
CA SER A 60 -12.14 -9.14 -10.48
C SER A 60 -13.14 -10.23 -10.05
N VAL A 61 -13.67 -10.15 -8.83
CA VAL A 61 -14.62 -11.12 -8.25
C VAL A 61 -15.88 -11.26 -9.10
N TYR A 62 -16.38 -10.14 -9.61
CA TYR A 62 -17.55 -10.12 -10.51
C TYR A 62 -17.18 -10.35 -11.99
N GLY A 63 -15.90 -10.58 -12.30
CA GLY A 63 -15.44 -10.88 -13.66
C GLY A 63 -15.49 -9.70 -14.63
N ILE A 64 -15.60 -8.46 -14.13
CA ILE A 64 -15.68 -7.22 -14.90
C ILE A 64 -14.30 -6.86 -15.49
N ALA A 65 -13.24 -7.07 -14.72
CA ALA A 65 -11.87 -6.80 -15.15
C ALA A 65 -10.99 -8.05 -15.06
N LYS A 66 -10.13 -8.24 -16.06
CA LYS A 66 -9.04 -9.21 -16.06
C LYS A 66 -7.74 -8.47 -16.30
N VAL A 67 -6.74 -8.76 -15.49
CA VAL A 67 -5.41 -8.13 -15.56
C VAL A 67 -4.35 -9.17 -15.85
N TYR A 68 -3.27 -8.74 -16.50
CA TYR A 68 -2.09 -9.56 -16.71
C TYR A 68 -1.24 -9.53 -15.44
N ALA A 69 -1.27 -10.60 -14.65
CA ALA A 69 -0.67 -10.66 -13.32
C ALA A 69 0.83 -10.30 -13.29
N PRO A 70 1.70 -10.80 -14.19
CA PRO A 70 3.12 -10.46 -14.17
C PRO A 70 3.38 -8.95 -14.32
N LEU A 71 2.54 -8.25 -15.09
CA LEU A 71 2.65 -6.80 -15.23
C LEU A 71 2.25 -6.09 -13.93
N ILE A 72 1.16 -6.51 -13.29
CA ILE A 72 0.71 -5.91 -12.03
C ILE A 72 1.74 -6.14 -10.92
N GLU A 73 2.25 -7.36 -10.80
CA GLU A 73 3.29 -7.72 -9.81
C GLU A 73 4.58 -6.92 -9.97
N PHE A 74 4.91 -6.50 -11.19
CA PHE A 74 6.02 -5.57 -11.45
C PHE A 74 5.66 -4.11 -11.13
N LEU A 75 4.45 -3.67 -11.49
CA LEU A 75 4.00 -2.31 -11.26
C LEU A 75 3.90 -1.96 -9.77
N ILE A 76 3.58 -2.93 -8.90
CA ILE A 76 3.50 -2.72 -7.45
C ILE A 76 4.83 -2.18 -6.87
N PRO A 77 5.96 -2.92 -6.89
CA PRO A 77 7.21 -2.43 -6.32
C PRO A 77 7.79 -1.24 -7.10
N LEU A 78 7.53 -1.14 -8.41
CA LEU A 78 7.90 0.05 -9.20
C LEU A 78 7.19 1.31 -8.69
N SER A 79 5.90 1.21 -8.37
CA SER A 79 5.11 2.33 -7.84
C SER A 79 5.62 2.81 -6.48
N ILE A 80 6.06 1.88 -5.62
CA ILE A 80 6.70 2.17 -4.33
C ILE A 80 8.01 2.94 -4.55
N LEU A 81 8.87 2.48 -5.48
CA LEU A 81 10.10 3.20 -5.81
C LEU A 81 9.84 4.63 -6.31
N LEU A 82 8.80 4.83 -7.13
CA LEU A 82 8.40 6.17 -7.58
C LEU A 82 7.98 7.06 -6.41
N LEU A 83 7.15 6.54 -5.49
CA LEU A 83 6.73 7.28 -4.28
C LEU A 83 7.94 7.65 -3.40
N LEU A 84 8.87 6.72 -3.19
CA LEU A 84 10.09 6.96 -2.43
C LEU A 84 10.99 8.01 -3.09
N GLY A 85 11.14 7.96 -4.42
CA GLY A 85 11.86 8.98 -5.19
C GLY A 85 11.23 10.37 -5.05
N LEU A 86 9.89 10.46 -5.08
CA LEU A 86 9.16 11.70 -4.83
C LEU A 86 9.36 12.22 -3.40
N ASN A 87 9.38 11.34 -2.41
CA ASN A 87 9.65 11.71 -1.01
C ASN A 87 11.05 12.31 -0.85
N ILE A 88 12.07 11.67 -1.41
CA ILE A 88 13.45 12.16 -1.39
C ILE A 88 13.54 13.51 -2.08
N LYS A 89 12.98 13.63 -3.30
CA LYS A 89 12.98 14.89 -4.07
C LYS A 89 12.30 16.03 -3.30
N ASN A 90 11.12 15.79 -2.71
CA ASN A 90 10.41 16.81 -1.95
C ASN A 90 11.18 17.22 -0.69
N ALA A 91 11.76 16.25 0.02
CA ALA A 91 12.56 16.51 1.21
C ALA A 91 13.84 17.31 0.90
N LEU A 92 14.54 17.00 -0.19
CA LEU A 92 15.70 17.78 -0.65
C LEU A 92 15.33 19.25 -0.96
N GLN A 93 14.10 19.48 -1.43
CA GLN A 93 13.56 20.82 -1.69
C GLN A 93 12.93 21.48 -0.45
N ASN A 94 13.04 20.87 0.74
CA ASN A 94 12.37 21.29 1.98
C ASN A 94 10.85 21.46 1.83
N LYS A 95 10.23 20.71 0.92
CA LYS A 95 8.77 20.68 0.72
C LYS A 95 8.16 19.61 1.60
N GLY A 96 7.04 19.94 2.23
CA GLY A 96 6.24 18.98 3.00
C GLY A 96 5.51 17.95 2.13
N PRO A 97 4.76 17.02 2.76
CA PRO A 97 3.96 16.03 2.04
C PRO A 97 2.99 16.70 1.08
N LYS A 98 2.81 16.12 -0.11
CA LYS A 98 1.81 16.59 -1.07
C LYS A 98 0.43 16.10 -0.62
N THR A 99 -0.51 17.02 -0.51
CA THR A 99 -1.93 16.77 -0.25
C THR A 99 -2.75 17.48 -1.32
N GLY A 100 -3.82 16.87 -1.82
CA GLY A 100 -4.68 17.43 -2.87
C GLY A 100 -4.91 16.47 -4.02
N VAL A 101 -5.60 16.95 -5.07
CA VAL A 101 -6.13 16.12 -6.18
C VAL A 101 -5.09 15.20 -6.80
N ILE A 102 -3.87 15.72 -7.07
CA ILE A 102 -2.79 14.92 -7.67
C ILE A 102 -2.35 13.79 -6.72
N ALA A 103 -2.23 14.07 -5.42
CA ALA A 103 -1.81 13.07 -4.44
C ALA A 103 -2.89 12.00 -4.23
N TYR A 104 -4.17 12.40 -4.18
CA TYR A 104 -5.28 11.46 -4.11
C TYR A 104 -5.40 10.62 -5.38
N GLY A 105 -5.25 11.23 -6.56
CA GLY A 105 -5.27 10.51 -7.84
C GLY A 105 -4.12 9.50 -7.97
N ALA A 106 -2.90 9.87 -7.56
CA ALA A 106 -1.78 8.94 -7.54
C ALA A 106 -2.00 7.79 -6.54
N THR A 107 -2.51 8.09 -5.34
CA THR A 107 -2.80 7.08 -4.31
C THR A 107 -3.93 6.15 -4.73
N ALA A 108 -4.93 6.67 -5.43
CA ALA A 108 -6.02 5.89 -6.04
C ALA A 108 -5.50 4.94 -7.13
N LEU A 109 -4.59 5.41 -8.00
CA LEU A 109 -3.95 4.57 -9.00
C LEU A 109 -3.13 3.46 -8.35
N PHE A 110 -2.38 3.77 -7.28
CA PHE A 110 -1.64 2.78 -6.52
C PHE A 110 -2.56 1.74 -5.89
N GLY A 111 -3.64 2.15 -5.22
CA GLY A 111 -4.63 1.24 -4.67
C GLY A 111 -5.21 0.31 -5.72
N LEU A 112 -5.56 0.83 -6.90
CA LEU A 112 -6.05 -0.01 -8.01
C LEU A 112 -5.04 -1.07 -8.44
N ILE A 113 -3.81 -0.68 -8.74
CA ILE A 113 -2.74 -1.60 -9.16
C ILE A 113 -2.51 -2.66 -8.09
N HIS A 114 -2.39 -2.23 -6.84
CA HIS A 114 -2.13 -3.10 -5.71
C HIS A 114 -3.24 -4.13 -5.49
N GLY A 115 -4.50 -3.68 -5.53
CA GLY A 115 -5.67 -4.57 -5.40
C GLY A 115 -5.77 -5.61 -6.50
N PHE A 116 -5.33 -5.27 -7.72
CA PHE A 116 -5.25 -6.23 -8.81
C PHE A 116 -4.17 -7.31 -8.62
N GLY A 117 -3.13 -7.04 -7.83
CA GLY A 117 -2.09 -8.02 -7.50
C GLY A 117 -2.64 -9.21 -6.70
N PHE A 118 -3.65 -8.96 -5.86
CA PHE A 118 -4.29 -10.00 -5.04
C PHE A 118 -5.61 -10.52 -5.63
N SER A 119 -6.15 -9.84 -6.65
CA SER A 119 -7.55 -10.03 -7.05
C SER A 119 -7.86 -11.43 -7.59
N ASN A 120 -6.92 -12.07 -8.28
CA ASN A 120 -7.13 -13.42 -8.84
C ASN A 120 -7.25 -14.48 -7.74
N TYR A 121 -6.39 -14.43 -6.72
CA TYR A 121 -6.47 -15.31 -5.55
C TYR A 121 -7.77 -15.06 -4.77
N PHE A 122 -8.11 -13.79 -4.53
CA PHE A 122 -9.33 -13.44 -3.82
C PHE A 122 -10.59 -13.88 -4.55
N LYS A 123 -10.60 -13.78 -5.88
CA LYS A 123 -11.67 -14.31 -6.72
C LYS A 123 -11.84 -15.81 -6.53
N MET A 124 -10.75 -16.59 -6.61
CA MET A 124 -10.79 -18.04 -6.39
C MET A 124 -11.33 -18.39 -4.99
N LEU A 125 -10.95 -17.63 -3.96
CA LEU A 125 -11.43 -17.84 -2.60
C LEU A 125 -12.95 -17.61 -2.46
N LEU A 126 -13.51 -16.72 -3.28
CA LEU A 126 -14.93 -16.37 -3.31
C LEU A 126 -15.75 -17.19 -4.31
N GLU A 127 -15.13 -18.09 -5.08
CA GLU A 127 -15.87 -19.02 -5.94
C GLU A 127 -16.73 -19.96 -5.08
N GLY A 128 -18.02 -20.09 -5.45
CA GLY A 128 -18.99 -20.88 -4.68
C GLY A 128 -19.49 -20.23 -3.37
N GLN A 129 -19.00 -19.05 -2.99
CA GLN A 129 -19.49 -18.33 -1.82
C GLN A 129 -20.77 -17.55 -2.15
N GLU A 130 -21.84 -17.79 -1.39
CA GLU A 130 -23.13 -17.06 -1.50
C GLU A 130 -23.00 -15.62 -0.97
N ALA A 131 -22.23 -15.41 0.09
CA ALA A 131 -22.14 -14.14 0.83
C ALA A 131 -20.96 -13.25 0.40
N LYS A 132 -20.71 -13.09 -0.91
CA LYS A 132 -19.55 -12.33 -1.45
C LYS A 132 -19.44 -10.90 -0.93
N ASN A 133 -20.58 -10.21 -0.75
CA ASN A 133 -20.60 -8.85 -0.24
C ASN A 133 -20.11 -8.75 1.22
N SER A 134 -20.52 -9.70 2.06
CA SER A 134 -20.07 -9.75 3.46
C SER A 134 -18.57 -10.02 3.53
N ALA A 135 -18.07 -10.91 2.66
CA ALA A 135 -16.65 -11.19 2.54
C ALA A 135 -15.83 -9.98 2.07
N LEU A 136 -16.28 -9.27 1.03
CA LEU A 136 -15.66 -8.05 0.53
C LEU A 136 -15.60 -6.96 1.61
N LEU A 137 -16.70 -6.76 2.34
CA LEU A 137 -16.75 -5.77 3.43
C LEU A 137 -15.86 -6.16 4.61
N GLY A 138 -15.84 -7.44 4.98
CA GLY A 138 -14.93 -7.95 6.01
C GLY A 138 -13.48 -7.71 5.63
N PHE A 139 -13.10 -8.11 4.41
CA PHE A 139 -11.75 -7.94 3.89
C PHE A 139 -11.33 -6.47 3.83
N ALA A 140 -12.20 -5.59 3.34
CA ALA A 140 -11.96 -4.15 3.32
C ALA A 140 -11.75 -3.57 4.73
N ALA A 141 -12.55 -4.00 5.71
CA ALA A 141 -12.39 -3.59 7.10
C ALA A 141 -11.06 -4.09 7.69
N GLY A 142 -10.66 -5.33 7.37
CA GLY A 142 -9.36 -5.88 7.75
C GLY A 142 -8.18 -5.06 7.22
N ILE A 143 -8.23 -4.69 5.94
CA ILE A 143 -7.21 -3.80 5.33
C ILE A 143 -7.18 -2.45 6.03
N GLU A 144 -8.34 -1.81 6.23
CA GLU A 144 -8.42 -0.48 6.86
C GLU A 144 -7.84 -0.52 8.29
N VAL A 145 -8.14 -1.56 9.07
CA VAL A 145 -7.58 -1.73 10.43
C VAL A 145 -6.07 -1.89 10.37
N ALA A 146 -5.56 -2.78 9.52
CA ALA A 146 -4.13 -3.03 9.40
C ALA A 146 -3.36 -1.79 8.91
N GLN A 147 -3.89 -1.06 7.93
CA GLN A 147 -3.21 0.13 7.43
C GLN A 147 -3.14 1.24 8.49
N LEU A 148 -4.19 1.42 9.30
CA LEU A 148 -4.21 2.44 10.34
C LEU A 148 -3.22 2.10 11.45
N ALA A 149 -3.04 0.81 11.75
CA ALA A 149 -2.03 0.32 12.69
C ALA A 149 -0.61 0.60 12.16
N VAL A 150 -0.31 0.24 10.91
CA VAL A 150 1.00 0.48 10.28
C VAL A 150 1.30 1.99 10.19
N LEU A 151 0.35 2.78 9.68
CA LEU A 151 0.48 4.23 9.53
C LEU A 151 0.75 4.91 10.88
N SER A 152 -0.03 4.57 11.91
CA SER A 152 0.15 5.12 13.25
C SER A 152 1.52 4.74 13.81
N THR A 153 1.95 3.49 13.64
CA THR A 153 3.25 3.01 14.10
C THR A 153 4.40 3.77 13.43
N VAL A 154 4.37 3.90 12.10
CA VAL A 154 5.42 4.62 11.35
C VAL A 154 5.48 6.09 11.73
N MET A 155 4.32 6.76 11.87
CA MET A 155 4.27 8.18 12.22
C MET A 155 4.73 8.43 13.67
N LEU A 156 4.35 7.56 14.62
CA LEU A 156 4.78 7.65 16.02
C LEU A 156 6.28 7.36 16.15
N ALA A 157 6.78 6.28 15.54
CA ALA A 157 8.20 5.94 15.54
C ALA A 157 9.04 7.08 14.92
N SER A 158 8.59 7.63 13.79
CA SER A 158 9.25 8.79 13.16
C SER A 158 9.27 10.02 14.07
N ALA A 159 8.16 10.31 14.76
CA ALA A 159 8.09 11.44 15.67
C ALA A 159 9.02 11.26 16.89
N LEU A 160 9.05 10.06 17.47
CA LEU A 160 9.92 9.73 18.59
C LEU A 160 11.40 9.81 18.20
N PHE A 161 11.77 9.26 17.05
CA PHE A 161 13.15 9.28 16.57
C PHE A 161 13.63 10.71 16.29
N ILE A 162 12.80 11.52 15.62
CA ILE A 162 13.08 12.94 15.40
C ILE A 162 13.26 13.69 16.72
N LEU A 163 12.43 13.39 17.73
CA LEU A 163 12.48 14.02 19.05
C LEU A 163 13.76 13.64 19.82
N ILE A 164 14.12 12.36 19.87
CA ILE A 164 15.29 11.84 20.60
C ILE A 164 16.59 12.33 19.96
N PHE A 165 16.73 12.15 18.65
CA PHE A 165 17.98 12.44 17.93
C PHE A 165 18.07 13.88 17.41
N LYS A 166 17.03 14.70 17.64
CA LYS A 166 16.95 16.11 17.20
C LYS A 166 17.23 16.30 15.69
N ILE A 167 16.81 15.33 14.88
CA ILE A 167 17.04 15.33 13.43
C ILE A 167 15.99 16.18 12.73
N GLN A 168 16.40 16.97 11.74
CA GLN A 168 15.44 17.68 10.89
C GLN A 168 14.61 16.70 10.07
N ARG A 169 13.29 16.92 10.04
CA ARG A 169 12.34 16.04 9.36
C ARG A 169 12.68 15.73 7.89
N PRO A 170 13.11 16.69 7.04
CA PRO A 170 13.53 16.37 5.68
C PRO A 170 14.69 15.38 5.62
N ARG A 171 15.69 15.50 6.52
CA ARG A 171 16.81 14.56 6.59
C ARG A 171 16.36 13.16 7.00
N TRP A 172 15.46 13.07 7.99
CA TRP A 172 14.84 11.80 8.39
C TRP A 172 14.11 11.13 7.22
N VAL A 173 13.31 11.89 6.48
CA VAL A 173 12.58 11.39 5.30
C VAL A 173 13.54 10.89 4.23
N ILE A 174 14.63 11.62 3.94
CA ILE A 174 15.64 11.18 2.95
C ILE A 174 16.28 9.86 3.38
N VAL A 175 16.83 9.80 4.58
CA VAL A 175 17.56 8.61 5.07
C VAL A 175 16.67 7.38 5.05
N PHE A 176 15.47 7.49 5.61
CA PHE A 176 14.57 6.34 5.71
C PHE A 176 13.96 5.97 4.35
N SER A 177 13.67 6.94 3.47
CA SER A 177 13.24 6.63 2.10
C SER A 177 14.34 5.93 1.32
N SER A 178 15.60 6.34 1.46
CA SER A 178 16.74 5.66 0.84
C SER A 178 16.90 4.22 1.35
N ALA A 179 16.71 3.98 2.64
CA ALA A 179 16.71 2.62 3.18
C ALA A 179 15.57 1.77 2.60
N LEU A 180 14.35 2.32 2.50
CA LEU A 180 13.22 1.62 1.88
C LEU A 180 13.45 1.35 0.38
N VAL A 181 14.16 2.24 -0.34
CA VAL A 181 14.55 1.98 -1.74
C VAL A 181 15.43 0.74 -1.82
N LEU A 182 16.45 0.61 -0.95
CA LEU A 182 17.33 -0.56 -0.93
C LEU A 182 16.57 -1.86 -0.65
N VAL A 183 15.55 -1.81 0.21
CA VAL A 183 14.69 -2.96 0.52
C VAL A 183 13.74 -3.30 -0.65
N THR A 184 13.30 -2.29 -1.41
CA THR A 184 12.34 -2.47 -2.51
C THR A 184 13.02 -2.93 -3.81
N LEU A 185 14.29 -2.57 -4.05
CA LEU A 185 15.02 -2.90 -5.28
C LEU A 185 15.04 -4.41 -5.62
N PRO A 186 15.31 -5.34 -4.67
CA PRO A 186 15.27 -6.77 -4.97
C PRO A 186 13.88 -7.26 -5.39
N LEU A 187 12.81 -6.69 -4.81
CA LEU A 187 11.44 -7.01 -5.20
C LEU A 187 11.18 -6.57 -6.64
N THR A 188 11.54 -5.31 -6.96
CA THR A 188 11.38 -4.78 -8.33
C THR A 188 12.16 -5.60 -9.35
N TYR A 189 13.39 -6.00 -9.04
CA TYR A 189 14.21 -6.79 -9.95
C TYR A 189 13.61 -8.17 -10.23
N LYS A 190 13.20 -8.89 -9.18
CA LYS A 190 12.57 -10.22 -9.33
C LYS A 190 11.26 -10.15 -10.11
N SER A 191 10.39 -9.18 -9.82
CA SER A 191 9.14 -9.02 -10.56
C SER A 191 9.37 -8.62 -12.02
N LEU A 192 10.45 -7.86 -12.31
CA LEU A 192 10.83 -7.52 -13.68
C LEU A 192 11.31 -8.77 -14.45
N GLU A 193 12.15 -9.59 -13.84
CA GLU A 193 12.63 -10.85 -14.45
C GLU A 193 11.44 -11.77 -14.77
N ALA A 194 10.52 -11.97 -13.82
CA ALA A 194 9.31 -12.75 -14.02
C ALA A 194 8.42 -12.18 -15.16
N LEU A 195 8.29 -10.85 -15.24
CA LEU A 195 7.56 -10.21 -16.34
C LEU A 195 8.23 -10.45 -17.69
N LEU A 196 9.56 -10.31 -17.78
CA LEU A 196 10.31 -10.53 -19.02
C LEU A 196 10.23 -11.98 -19.49
N ASP A 197 10.27 -12.94 -18.57
CA ASP A 197 10.12 -14.35 -18.90
C ASP A 197 8.71 -14.69 -19.35
N ALA A 198 7.67 -14.09 -18.74
CA ALA A 198 6.29 -14.30 -19.17
C ALA A 198 5.96 -13.65 -20.54
N LEU A 199 6.81 -12.74 -21.05
CA LEU A 199 6.66 -12.11 -22.37
C LEU A 199 7.37 -12.87 -23.51
N LYS A 200 8.22 -13.85 -23.19
CA LYS A 200 8.88 -14.71 -24.16
C LYS A 200 7.97 -15.85 -24.59
#